data_AF-A0AA91IMT4-F1
#
_entry.id   AF-A0AA91IMT4-F1
#
_cell.length_a   1.000
_cell.length_b   1.000
_cell.length_c   1.000
_cell.angle_alpha   90.00
_cell.angle_beta   90.00
_cell.angle_gamma   90.00
#
_symmetry.space_group_name_H-M   'P 1'
#
loop_
_entity.id
_entity.type
_entity.pdbx_description
1 polymer ?
#
loop_
_entity_poly.entity_id
_entity_poly.type
_entity_poly.pdbx_seq_one_letter_code
_entity_poly.pdbx_strand_id
1 'polypeptide(L)'
;MGYSWIDTLKETANQQISDQMLANAHFRFPYNTPNSKEGYLYREIFEELFPMPSAAECVPGGPSVACSSAKAIEWDESFKKMDDPSGRAVGVHQSAYQK
;
A
#
# COMPACT_ATOMS: atom_id res chain seq x y z
N MET A 1 -5.40 -3.69 -16.27
CA MET A 1 -4.59 -2.62 -15.66
C MET A 1 -3.17 -2.77 -16.21
N GLY A 2 -2.58 -1.72 -16.79
CA GLY A 2 -1.26 -1.80 -17.43
C GLY A 2 -0.12 -1.74 -16.40
N TYR A 3 0.98 -2.46 -16.65
CA TYR A 3 2.11 -2.63 -15.72
C TYR A 3 2.78 -1.31 -15.32
N SER A 4 2.85 -0.35 -16.24
CA SER A 4 3.44 0.97 -15.97
C SER A 4 2.67 1.79 -14.94
N TRP A 5 1.39 1.50 -14.70
CA TRP A 5 0.57 2.28 -13.78
C TRP A 5 1.04 2.15 -12.33
N ILE A 6 1.29 0.92 -11.87
CA ILE A 6 1.73 0.65 -10.50
C ILE A 6 3.16 1.15 -10.29
N ASP A 7 4.04 0.97 -11.28
CA ASP A 7 5.40 1.50 -11.22
C ASP A 7 5.40 3.02 -11.08
N THR A 8 4.54 3.71 -11.85
CA THR A 8 4.42 5.17 -11.78
C THR A 8 3.94 5.63 -10.40
N LEU A 9 2.99 4.89 -9.78
CA LEU A 9 2.53 5.19 -8.43
C LEU A 9 3.65 5.04 -7.39
N LYS A 10 4.41 3.94 -7.46
CA LYS A 10 5.57 3.71 -6.59
C LYS A 10 6.65 4.77 -6.79
N GLU A 11 6.96 5.13 -8.03
CA GLU A 11 7.93 6.17 -8.35
C GLU A 11 7.50 7.53 -7.82
N THR A 12 6.24 7.91 -8.05
CA THR A 12 5.65 9.15 -7.54
C THR A 12 5.72 9.23 -6.02
N ALA A 13 5.37 8.14 -5.33
CA ALA A 13 5.47 8.06 -3.88
C ALA A 13 6.92 8.17 -3.38
N ASN A 14 7.88 7.57 -4.10
CA ASN A 14 9.30 7.69 -3.77
C ASN A 14 9.85 9.11 -3.95
N GLN A 15 9.32 9.88 -4.89
CA GLN A 15 9.71 11.27 -5.12
C GLN A 15 9.13 12.22 -4.05
N GLN A 16 7.93 11.93 -3.53
CA GLN A 16 7.25 12.81 -2.58
C GLN A 16 7.57 12.49 -1.12
N ILE A 17 7.71 11.20 -0.78
CA ILE A 17 7.90 10.76 0.61
C ILE A 17 9.35 10.41 0.85
N SER A 18 10.00 11.15 1.75
CA SER A 18 11.37 10.84 2.17
C SER A 18 11.43 9.64 3.12
N ASP A 19 12.59 8.99 3.21
CA ASP A 19 12.82 7.89 4.17
C ASP A 19 12.64 8.38 5.62
N GLN A 20 13.01 9.63 5.91
CA GLN A 20 12.81 10.23 7.22
C GLN A 20 11.32 10.43 7.56
N MET A 21 10.49 10.83 6.58
CA MET A 21 9.04 10.94 6.79
C MET A 21 8.44 9.57 7.13
N LEU A 22 8.84 8.53 6.40
CA LEU A 22 8.36 7.17 6.66
C LEU A 22 8.85 6.64 8.02
N ALA A 23 10.12 6.85 8.37
CA ALA A 23 10.67 6.45 9.67
C ALA A 23 9.94 7.11 10.85
N ASN A 24 9.46 8.34 10.66
CA ASN A 24 8.70 9.09 11.67
C ASN A 24 7.18 9.00 11.50
N ALA A 25 6.68 8.12 10.62
CA ALA A 25 5.26 8.03 10.30
C ALA A 25 4.39 7.76 11.54
N HIS A 26 4.88 7.00 12.51
CA HIS A 26 4.17 6.66 13.74
C HIS A 26 3.84 7.88 14.62
N PHE A 27 4.63 8.95 14.56
CA PHE A 27 4.33 10.19 15.28
C PHE A 27 3.18 10.98 14.65
N ARG A 28 3.02 10.88 13.32
CA ARG A 28 1.99 11.60 12.57
C ARG A 28 0.69 10.78 12.45
N PHE A 29 0.83 9.49 12.16
CA PHE A 29 -0.26 8.55 11.91
C PHE A 29 -0.21 7.44 12.97
N PRO A 30 -0.63 7.71 14.22
CA PRO A 30 -0.53 6.72 15.31
C PRO A 30 -1.47 5.54 15.12
N TYR A 31 -2.58 5.73 14.41
CA TYR A 31 -3.53 4.67 14.03
C TYR A 31 -3.26 4.23 12.58
N ASN A 32 -3.15 2.92 12.33
CA ASN A 32 -2.83 2.33 11.02
C ASN A 32 -1.63 3.04 10.35
N THR A 33 -0.49 3.05 11.05
CA THR A 33 0.72 3.69 10.56
C THR A 33 1.16 3.08 9.21
N PRO A 34 1.39 3.88 8.16
CA PRO A 34 1.85 3.37 6.88
C PRO A 34 3.27 2.79 7.00
N ASN A 35 3.49 1.62 6.40
CA ASN A 35 4.77 0.91 6.37
C ASN A 35 5.52 1.06 5.04
N SER A 36 4.92 1.76 4.07
CA SER A 36 5.49 2.05 2.76
C SER A 36 5.26 3.52 2.38
N LYS A 37 6.09 4.05 1.48
CA LYS A 37 5.95 5.42 0.98
C LYS A 37 4.65 5.63 0.19
N GLU A 38 4.23 4.63 -0.56
CA GLU A 38 2.96 4.64 -1.29
C GLU A 38 1.77 4.72 -0.31
N GLY A 39 1.77 3.89 0.72
CA GLY A 39 0.76 3.96 1.79
C GLY A 39 0.79 5.28 2.55
N TYR A 40 1.96 5.87 2.75
CA TYR A 40 2.11 7.19 3.37
C TYR A 40 1.46 8.28 2.51
N LEU A 41 1.74 8.30 1.20
CA LEU A 41 1.17 9.27 0.27
C LEU A 41 -0.36 9.18 0.25
N TYR A 42 -0.92 7.97 0.21
CA TYR A 42 -2.38 7.79 0.29
C TYR A 42 -2.95 8.23 1.63
N ARG A 43 -2.24 7.99 2.72
CA ARG A 43 -2.67 8.41 4.05
C ARG A 43 -2.66 9.94 4.20
N GLU A 44 -1.70 10.65 3.60
CA GLU A 44 -1.71 12.11 3.55
C GLU A 44 -2.93 12.66 2.82
N ILE A 45 -3.20 12.14 1.62
CA ILE A 45 -4.37 12.54 0.83
C ILE A 45 -5.66 12.25 1.61
N PHE A 46 -5.74 11.09 2.28
CA PHE A 46 -6.90 10.73 3.09
C PHE A 46 -7.14 11.72 4.23
N GLU A 47 -6.12 12.09 5.01
CA GLU A 47 -6.29 13.05 6.12
C GLU A 47 -6.55 14.49 5.64
N GLU A 48 -6.06 14.87 4.46
CA GLU A 48 -6.41 16.14 3.82
C GLU A 48 -7.91 16.21 3.48
N LEU A 49 -8.47 15.11 2.97
CA LEU A 49 -9.89 15.03 2.59
C LEU A 49 -10.82 14.76 3.78
N PHE A 50 -10.34 13.98 4.77
CA PHE A 50 -11.11 13.54 5.93
C PHE A 50 -10.33 13.84 7.23
N PRO A 51 -10.29 15.11 7.67
CA PRO A 51 -9.48 15.55 8.81
C PRO A 51 -10.13 15.21 10.17
N MET A 52 -10.58 13.96 10.34
CA MET A 52 -11.19 13.45 11.56
C MET A 52 -10.60 12.09 11.94
N PRO A 53 -10.17 11.89 13.20
CA PRO A 53 -9.60 10.61 13.64
C PRO A 53 -10.53 9.41 13.42
N SER A 54 -11.83 9.59 13.66
CA SER A 54 -12.85 8.55 13.48
C SER A 54 -13.00 8.08 12.03
N ALA A 55 -12.64 8.92 11.05
CA ALA A 55 -12.65 8.51 9.65
C ALA A 55 -11.55 7.47 9.38
N ALA A 56 -10.37 7.64 9.98
CA ALA A 56 -9.28 6.68 9.84
C ALA A 56 -9.63 5.32 10.48
N GLU A 57 -10.37 5.33 11.60
CA GLU A 57 -10.86 4.12 12.27
C GLU A 57 -11.87 3.31 11.44
N CYS A 58 -12.53 3.94 10.47
CA CYS A 58 -13.40 3.25 9.52
C CYS A 58 -12.62 2.46 8.46
N VAL A 59 -11.32 2.73 8.31
CA VAL A 59 -10.45 2.02 7.36
C VAL A 59 -9.87 0.79 8.05
N PRO A 60 -10.17 -0.43 7.59
CA PRO A 60 -9.64 -1.65 8.20
C PRO A 60 -8.11 -1.70 8.07
N GLY A 61 -7.43 -1.85 9.20
CA GLY A 61 -5.98 -1.98 9.26
C GLY A 61 -5.48 -3.41 9.06
N GLY A 62 -4.18 -3.54 8.80
CA GLY A 62 -3.47 -4.82 8.73
C GLY A 62 -3.15 -5.28 7.29
N PRO A 63 -2.50 -6.45 7.15
CA PRO A 63 -2.11 -6.98 5.84
C PRO A 63 -3.32 -7.21 4.95
N SER A 64 -3.25 -6.75 3.71
CA SER A 64 -4.30 -6.94 2.69
C SER A 64 -3.66 -7.21 1.34
N VAL A 65 -4.34 -7.98 0.48
CA VAL A 65 -3.90 -8.20 -0.90
C VAL A 65 -5.09 -7.94 -1.82
N ALA A 66 -4.96 -6.93 -2.67
CA ALA A 66 -6.02 -6.45 -3.56
C ALA A 66 -7.34 -6.15 -2.80
N CYS A 67 -8.48 -6.69 -3.27
CA CYS A 67 -9.81 -6.47 -2.67
C CYS A 67 -10.07 -7.32 -1.42
N SER A 68 -9.04 -7.92 -0.84
CA SER A 68 -9.18 -9.04 0.08
C SER A 68 -8.65 -8.67 1.46
N SER A 69 -9.44 -8.95 2.51
CA SER A 69 -9.02 -8.75 3.90
C SER A 69 -7.88 -9.70 4.28
N ALA A 70 -7.28 -9.51 5.46
CA ALA A 70 -6.26 -10.42 6.00
C ALA A 70 -6.66 -11.91 5.93
N LYS A 71 -7.96 -12.21 5.94
CA LYS A 71 -8.54 -13.55 5.76
C LYS A 71 -8.10 -14.23 4.45
N ALA A 72 -7.95 -13.47 3.37
CA ALA A 72 -7.58 -14.02 2.08
C ALA A 72 -6.09 -14.37 1.98
N ILE A 73 -5.24 -13.76 2.82
CA ILE A 73 -3.82 -14.16 2.95
C ILE A 73 -3.72 -15.55 3.59
N GLU A 74 -4.73 -15.98 4.36
CA GLU A 74 -4.81 -17.34 4.92
C GLU A 74 -5.22 -18.40 3.88
N TRP A 75 -5.82 -18.00 2.76
CA TRP A 75 -6.39 -18.93 1.77
C TRP A 75 -5.38 -19.49 0.78
N ASP A 76 -4.23 -18.83 0.61
CA ASP A 76 -3.21 -19.23 -0.34
C ASP A 76 -1.84 -18.75 0.15
N GLU A 77 -0.90 -19.68 0.36
CA GLU A 77 0.44 -19.37 0.85
C GLU A 77 1.21 -18.42 -0.08
N SER A 78 0.85 -18.37 -1.37
CA SER A 78 1.47 -17.44 -2.32
C SER A 78 1.19 -15.97 -1.98
N PHE A 79 0.09 -15.65 -1.29
CA PHE A 79 -0.22 -14.29 -0.83
C PHE A 79 0.54 -13.88 0.43
N LYS A 80 1.03 -14.84 1.24
CA LYS A 80 1.85 -14.53 2.43
C LYS A 80 3.19 -13.87 2.07
N LYS A 81 3.64 -14.03 0.82
CA LYS A 81 4.92 -13.48 0.32
C LYS A 81 4.74 -12.37 -0.74
N MET A 82 3.51 -11.97 -1.05
CA MET A 82 3.20 -10.98 -2.10
C MET A 82 2.35 -9.86 -1.52
N ASP A 83 3.02 -8.82 -1.02
CA ASP A 83 2.42 -7.54 -0.58
C ASP A 83 2.34 -6.55 -1.76
N ASP A 84 1.84 -7.03 -2.91
CA ASP A 84 1.66 -6.20 -4.11
C ASP A 84 0.17 -6.18 -4.50
N PRO A 85 -0.41 -5.00 -4.77
CA PRO A 85 -1.84 -4.86 -5.05
C PRO A 85 -2.29 -5.60 -6.33
N SER A 86 -1.37 -6.07 -7.17
CA SER A 86 -1.64 -6.88 -8.35
C SER A 86 -2.09 -8.31 -8.02
N GLY A 87 -1.93 -8.77 -6.77
CA GLY A 87 -2.40 -10.09 -6.32
C GLY A 87 -1.90 -11.24 -7.20
N ARG A 88 -2.78 -12.12 -7.67
CA ARG A 88 -2.40 -13.30 -8.50
C ARG A 88 -1.71 -12.95 -9.82
N ALA A 89 -1.76 -11.68 -10.25
CA ALA A 89 -1.12 -11.26 -11.49
C ALA A 89 0.39 -11.06 -11.36
N VAL A 90 0.98 -10.95 -10.17
CA VAL A 90 2.43 -10.62 -9.98
C VAL A 90 3.37 -11.53 -10.80
N GLY A 91 3.07 -12.82 -10.95
CA GLY A 91 3.88 -13.71 -11.80
C GLY A 91 3.88 -13.29 -13.27
N VAL A 92 2.74 -12.84 -13.78
CA VAL A 92 2.61 -12.28 -15.13
C VAL A 92 3.28 -10.90 -15.22
N HIS A 93 3.32 -10.13 -14.13
CA HIS A 93 4.03 -8.84 -14.06
C HIS A 93 5.52 -9.02 -14.29
N GLN A 94 6.15 -10.01 -13.64
CA GLN A 94 7.59 -10.25 -13.79
C GLN A 94 7.98 -10.70 -15.21
N SER A 95 7.14 -11.50 -15.86
CA SER A 95 7.39 -11.97 -17.23
C SER A 95 7.32 -10.86 -18.29
N ALA A 96 6.65 -9.73 -18.01
CA ALA A 96 6.57 -8.60 -18.94
C ALA A 96 7.90 -7.82 -19.06
N TYR A 97 8.75 -7.84 -18.02
CA TYR A 97 10.09 -7.21 -18.03
C TYR A 97 11.20 -8.12 -18.59
N GLN A 98 10.90 -9.39 -18.91
CA GLN A 98 11.87 -10.36 -19.46
C GLN A 98 11.86 -10.42 -21.00
N LYS A 99 11.36 -9.39 -21.68
CA LYS A 99 11.43 -9.28 -23.14
C LYS A 99 12.47 -8.27 -23.60
#